data_AF-A0A1Y1RLQ9-F1
#
_entry.id   AF-A0A1Y1RLQ9-F1
#
_cell.length_a   1.000
_cell.length_b   1.000
_cell.length_c   1.000
_cell.angle_alpha   90.00
_cell.angle_beta   90.00
_cell.angle_gamma   90.00
#
_symmetry.space_group_name_H-M   'P 1'
#
loop_
_entity.id
_entity.type
_entity.pdbx_description
1 polymer ?
#
loop_
_entity_poly.entity_id
_entity_poly.type
_entity_poly.pdbx_seq_one_letter_code
_entity_poly.pdbx_strand_id
1 'polypeptide(L)'
;METMQTNGSQNTAQQQNIKTVLIGAGIGMVILVALLIWAIFQAANEASALGWILAGIITAWLGLAVYLLTSVNRTLTAQRKAYETHAAARAEYEADVHTEKLAHSFQICLVQSKVIAEQLEVGDANSRDMIDRALDTINFTAKNGMELAKEGA
;
A
#
# COMPACT_ATOMS: atom_id res chain seq x y z
N MET A 1 15.97 -6.34 23.72
CA MET A 1 14.80 -5.46 23.52
C MET A 1 15.32 -4.16 22.97
N GLU A 2 15.60 -4.11 21.67
CA GLU A 2 16.03 -2.89 20.97
C GLU A 2 14.84 -2.19 20.34
N THR A 3 14.91 -0.87 20.38
CA THR A 3 13.83 0.10 20.24
C THR A 3 13.39 0.28 18.79
N MET A 4 12.15 -0.11 18.48
CA MET A 4 11.40 0.42 17.34
C MET A 4 10.68 1.72 17.75
N GLN A 5 11.39 2.85 17.76
CA GLN A 5 10.77 4.18 17.83
C GLN A 5 11.62 5.18 17.06
N THR A 6 11.35 5.38 15.76
CA THR A 6 11.86 6.55 15.01
C THR A 6 11.11 6.82 13.68
N ASN A 7 9.83 6.44 13.56
CA ASN A 7 9.03 6.76 12.35
C ASN A 7 8.07 7.96 12.50
N GLY A 8 7.90 8.50 13.72
CA GLY A 8 6.96 9.60 13.99
C GLY A 8 7.48 11.00 13.64
N SER A 9 8.74 11.29 13.95
CA SER A 9 9.32 12.64 13.79
C SER A 9 9.68 12.99 12.34
N GLN A 10 10.05 11.98 11.52
CA GLN A 10 10.38 12.19 10.11
C GLN A 10 9.13 12.50 9.26
N ASN A 11 7.99 11.88 9.56
CA ASN A 11 6.73 12.12 8.84
C ASN A 11 6.19 13.55 9.04
N THR A 12 6.26 14.10 10.25
CA THR A 12 5.77 15.46 10.53
C THR A 12 6.62 16.54 9.87
N ALA A 13 7.95 16.40 9.88
CA ALA A 13 8.86 17.37 9.25
C ALA A 13 8.75 17.32 7.72
N GLN A 14 8.64 16.13 7.12
CA GLN A 14 8.52 15.96 5.68
C GLN A 14 7.16 16.42 5.16
N GLN A 15 6.07 16.16 5.90
CA GLN A 15 4.73 16.64 5.56
C GLN A 15 4.58 18.17 5.71
N GLN A 16 5.25 18.80 6.69
CA GLN A 16 5.33 20.26 6.79
C GLN A 16 6.12 20.87 5.63
N ASN A 17 7.27 20.28 5.25
CA ASN A 17 8.05 20.76 4.11
C ASN A 17 7.25 20.68 2.79
N ILE A 18 6.50 19.61 2.55
CA ILE A 18 5.66 19.48 1.35
C ILE A 18 4.54 20.52 1.34
N LYS A 19 3.87 20.77 2.48
CA LYS A 19 2.82 21.80 2.58
C LYS A 19 3.38 23.21 2.34
N THR A 20 4.54 23.53 2.90
CA THR A 20 5.21 24.82 2.70
C THR A 20 5.66 25.02 1.25
N VAL A 21 6.18 23.98 0.61
CA VAL A 21 6.56 24.00 -0.82
C VAL A 21 5.33 24.17 -1.72
N LEU A 22 4.22 23.48 -1.42
CA LEU A 22 2.97 23.59 -2.19
C LEU A 22 2.33 24.99 -2.06
N ILE A 23 2.36 25.58 -0.86
CA ILE A 23 1.88 26.93 -0.59
C ILE A 23 2.77 27.97 -1.30
N GLY A 24 4.10 27.80 -1.24
CA GLY A 24 5.05 28.66 -1.95
C GLY A 24 4.86 28.65 -3.47
N ALA A 25 4.63 27.47 -4.05
CA ALA A 25 4.33 27.33 -5.47
C ALA A 25 2.99 28.00 -5.85
N GLY A 26 1.96 27.87 -5.02
CA GLY A 26 0.67 28.53 -5.23
C GLY A 26 0.76 30.06 -5.20
N ILE A 27 1.49 30.62 -4.23
CA ILE A 27 1.71 32.07 -4.10
C ILE A 27 2.49 32.60 -5.31
N GLY A 28 3.54 31.90 -5.74
CA GLY A 28 4.31 32.27 -6.93
C GLY A 28 3.44 32.30 -8.20
N MET A 29 2.53 31.34 -8.36
CA MET A 29 1.61 31.29 -9.49
C MET A 29 0.62 32.47 -9.49
N VAL A 30 0.08 32.85 -8.33
CA VAL A 30 -0.80 34.03 -8.21
C VAL A 30 -0.06 35.32 -8.57
N ILE A 31 1.19 35.48 -8.13
CA ILE A 31 2.02 36.65 -8.47
C ILE A 31 2.29 36.71 -9.97
N LEU A 32 2.64 35.58 -10.60
CA LEU A 32 2.86 35.53 -12.05
C LEU A 32 1.59 35.90 -12.83
N VAL A 33 0.43 35.42 -12.41
CA VAL A 33 -0.85 35.78 -13.03
C VAL A 33 -1.15 37.28 -12.87
N ALA A 34 -0.89 37.86 -11.69
CA ALA A 34 -1.07 39.30 -11.47
C ALA A 34 -0.13 40.15 -12.36
N LEU A 35 1.14 39.75 -12.47
CA LEU A 35 2.11 40.40 -13.36
C LEU A 35 1.71 40.27 -14.84
N LEU A 36 1.16 39.12 -15.25
CA LEU A 36 0.64 38.92 -16.60
C LEU A 36 -0.50 39.88 -16.93
N ILE A 37 -1.47 39.99 -16.02
CA ILE A 37 -2.63 40.88 -16.19
C ILE A 37 -2.14 42.33 -16.29
N TRP A 38 -1.27 42.76 -15.37
CA TRP A 38 -0.72 44.11 -15.38
C TRP A 38 0.06 44.42 -16.67
N ALA A 39 0.88 43.47 -17.15
CA ALA A 39 1.62 43.60 -18.40
C ALA A 39 0.71 43.75 -19.63
N ILE A 40 -0.40 43.00 -19.71
CA ILE A 40 -1.38 43.10 -20.80
C ILE A 40 -2.04 44.48 -20.82
N PHE A 41 -2.42 45.02 -19.65
CA PHE A 41 -2.99 46.36 -19.56
C PHE A 41 -2.03 47.44 -20.05
N GLN A 42 -0.75 47.36 -19.68
CA GLN A 42 0.25 48.30 -20.16
C GLN A 42 0.57 48.13 -21.65
N ALA A 43 0.66 46.88 -22.14
CA ALA A 43 0.86 46.58 -23.56
C ALA A 43 -0.27 47.13 -24.44
N ALA A 44 -1.52 46.97 -23.99
CA ALA A 44 -2.71 47.43 -24.70
C ALA A 44 -2.85 48.97 -24.68
N ASN A 45 -2.46 49.61 -23.58
CA ASN A 45 -2.59 51.06 -23.42
C ASN A 45 -1.49 51.85 -24.16
N GLU A 46 -0.26 51.34 -24.21
CA GLU A 46 0.88 52.04 -24.83
C GLU A 46 1.25 51.53 -26.23
N ALA A 47 0.52 50.55 -26.77
CA ALA A 47 0.92 49.82 -27.98
C ALA A 47 2.39 49.32 -27.91
N SER A 48 2.84 48.97 -26.70
CA SER A 48 4.24 48.69 -26.41
C SER A 48 4.62 47.25 -26.76
N ALA A 49 5.58 47.11 -27.69
CA ALA A 49 6.11 45.81 -28.10
C ALA A 49 6.74 45.02 -26.93
N LEU A 50 7.29 45.73 -25.93
CA LEU A 50 7.89 45.11 -24.74
C LEU A 50 6.85 44.42 -23.85
N GLY A 51 5.64 45.00 -23.74
CA GLY A 51 4.56 44.41 -22.95
C GLY A 51 4.06 43.09 -23.54
N TRP A 52 3.98 42.98 -24.87
CA TRP A 52 3.61 41.74 -25.55
C TRP A 52 4.68 40.65 -25.41
N ILE A 53 5.97 41.01 -25.46
CA ILE A 53 7.07 40.07 -25.22
C ILE A 53 7.01 39.52 -23.79
N LEU A 54 6.83 40.39 -22.79
CA LEU A 54 6.73 39.98 -21.39
C LEU A 54 5.51 39.09 -21.14
N ALA A 55 4.35 39.45 -21.69
CA ALA A 55 3.13 38.65 -21.58
C ALA A 55 3.30 37.25 -22.20
N GLY A 56 3.98 37.16 -23.34
CA GLY A 56 4.31 35.88 -23.97
C GLY A 56 5.19 34.99 -23.08
N ILE A 57 6.24 35.56 -22.47
CA ILE A 57 7.14 34.83 -21.58
C ILE A 57 6.38 34.29 -20.36
N ILE A 58 5.56 35.11 -19.70
CA ILE A 58 4.81 34.67 -18.52
C ILE A 58 3.79 33.58 -18.89
N THR A 59 3.11 33.72 -20.03
CA THR A 59 2.16 32.72 -20.54
C THR A 59 2.85 31.38 -20.82
N ALA A 60 4.05 31.41 -21.41
CA ALA A 60 4.85 30.21 -21.64
C ALA A 60 5.21 29.50 -20.33
N TRP A 61 5.63 30.26 -19.30
CA TRP A 61 5.94 29.70 -17.98
C TRP A 61 4.71 29.13 -17.26
N LEU A 62 3.56 29.78 -17.35
CA LEU A 62 2.30 29.24 -16.80
C LEU A 62 1.88 27.96 -17.52
N GLY A 63 1.99 27.93 -18.85
CA GLY A 63 1.72 26.73 -19.64
C GLY A 63 2.60 25.54 -19.20
N LEU A 64 3.90 25.79 -18.99
CA LEU A 64 4.83 24.77 -18.50
C LEU A 64 4.44 24.27 -17.10
N ALA A 65 4.09 25.16 -16.18
CA ALA A 65 3.67 24.78 -14.83
C ALA A 65 2.40 23.91 -14.84
N VAL A 66 1.39 24.29 -15.63
CA VAL A 66 0.15 23.51 -15.79
C VAL A 66 0.43 22.14 -16.43
N TYR A 67 1.32 22.09 -17.42
CA TYR A 67 1.74 20.85 -18.05
C TYR A 67 2.41 19.88 -17.07
N LEU A 68 3.32 20.38 -16.23
CA LEU A 68 3.99 19.55 -15.21
C LEU A 68 2.99 19.06 -14.15
N LEU A 69 2.09 19.92 -13.68
CA LEU A 69 1.09 19.53 -12.68
C LEU A 69 0.14 18.45 -13.22
N THR A 70 -0.33 18.60 -14.46
CA THR A 70 -1.23 17.63 -15.09
C THR A 70 -0.53 16.31 -15.41
N SER A 71 0.72 16.33 -15.85
CA SER A 71 1.49 15.12 -16.17
C SER A 71 1.81 14.28 -14.92
N VAL A 72 2.21 14.93 -13.81
CA VAL A 72 2.45 14.25 -12.54
C VAL A 72 1.16 13.73 -11.95
N ASN A 73 0.09 14.54 -11.89
CA ASN A 73 -1.19 14.09 -11.35
C ASN A 73 -1.78 12.89 -12.12
N ARG A 74 -1.66 12.88 -13.44
CA ARG A 74 -2.07 11.75 -14.28
C ARG A 74 -1.28 10.48 -13.95
N THR A 75 0.04 10.60 -13.84
CA THR A 75 0.92 9.47 -13.51
C THR A 75 0.66 8.93 -12.11
N LEU A 76 0.52 9.81 -11.11
CA LEU A 76 0.25 9.41 -9.73
C LEU A 76 -1.10 8.71 -9.58
N THR A 77 -2.13 9.18 -10.29
CA THR A 77 -3.45 8.56 -10.24
C THR A 77 -3.44 7.15 -10.87
N ALA A 78 -2.75 7.00 -12.01
CA ALA A 78 -2.57 5.70 -12.65
C ALA A 78 -1.77 4.73 -11.77
N GLN A 79 -0.69 5.21 -11.15
CA GLN A 79 0.11 4.44 -10.20
C GLN A 79 -0.73 3.97 -9.00
N ARG A 80 -1.48 4.88 -8.35
CA ARG A 80 -2.35 4.52 -7.21
C ARG A 80 -3.34 3.42 -7.56
N LYS A 81 -4.01 3.53 -8.70
CA LYS A 81 -4.94 2.51 -9.16
C LYS A 81 -4.25 1.16 -9.42
N ALA A 82 -3.05 1.17 -10.01
CA ALA A 82 -2.26 -0.04 -10.20
C ALA A 82 -1.87 -0.68 -8.86
N TYR A 83 -1.38 0.12 -7.90
CA TYR A 83 -1.06 -0.36 -6.56
C TYR A 83 -2.28 -0.94 -5.84
N GLU A 84 -3.44 -0.30 -5.92
CA GLU A 84 -4.68 -0.82 -5.34
C GLU A 84 -5.08 -2.16 -5.96
N THR A 85 -5.00 -2.30 -7.28
CA THR A 85 -5.32 -3.57 -7.96
C THR A 85 -4.33 -4.69 -7.59
N HIS A 86 -3.04 -4.38 -7.51
CA HIS A 86 -2.03 -5.36 -7.12
C HIS A 86 -2.13 -5.72 -5.64
N ALA A 87 -2.47 -4.77 -4.77
CA ALA A 87 -2.70 -5.02 -3.35
C ALA A 87 -3.93 -5.90 -3.14
N ALA A 88 -5.03 -5.63 -3.84
CA ALA A 88 -6.24 -6.45 -3.78
C ALA A 88 -5.98 -7.88 -4.27
N ALA A 89 -5.33 -8.05 -5.44
CA ALA A 89 -4.98 -9.36 -5.96
C ALA A 89 -4.03 -10.14 -5.04
N ARG A 90 -3.09 -9.45 -4.38
CA ARG A 90 -2.21 -10.08 -3.39
C ARG A 90 -2.98 -10.53 -2.16
N ALA A 91 -3.90 -9.71 -1.64
CA ALA A 91 -4.72 -10.07 -0.49
C ALA A 91 -5.64 -11.27 -0.79
N GLU A 92 -6.21 -11.33 -2.00
CA GLU A 92 -7.02 -12.46 -2.46
C GLU A 92 -6.19 -13.75 -2.53
N TYR A 93 -5.00 -13.70 -3.16
CA TYR A 93 -4.09 -14.84 -3.21
C TYR A 93 -3.66 -15.29 -1.81
N GLU A 94 -3.37 -14.35 -0.90
CA GLU A 94 -2.96 -14.66 0.47
C GLU A 94 -4.09 -15.31 1.26
N ALA A 95 -5.34 -14.88 1.08
CA ALA A 95 -6.51 -15.52 1.67
C ALA A 95 -6.75 -16.95 1.13
N ASP A 96 -6.56 -17.17 -0.17
CA ASP A 96 -6.67 -18.51 -0.76
C ASP A 96 -5.60 -19.46 -0.21
N VAL A 97 -4.33 -19.03 -0.20
CA VAL A 97 -3.22 -19.79 0.37
C VAL A 97 -3.41 -20.06 1.86
N HIS A 98 -3.95 -19.09 2.61
CA HIS A 98 -4.26 -19.26 4.02
C HIS A 98 -5.33 -20.34 4.23
N THR A 99 -6.40 -20.30 3.43
CA THR A 99 -7.48 -21.29 3.45
C THR A 99 -6.97 -22.69 3.11
N GLU A 100 -6.11 -22.82 2.10
CA GLU A 100 -5.49 -24.10 1.71
C GLU A 100 -4.61 -24.68 2.83
N LYS A 101 -3.78 -23.84 3.48
CA LYS A 101 -2.96 -24.28 4.64
C LYS A 101 -3.82 -24.75 5.81
N LEU A 102 -4.95 -24.07 6.04
CA LEU A 102 -5.89 -24.43 7.09
C LEU A 102 -6.56 -25.77 6.77
N ALA A 103 -7.01 -25.96 5.53
CA ALA A 103 -7.57 -27.22 5.05
C ALA A 103 -6.57 -28.38 5.19
N HIS A 104 -5.30 -28.16 4.82
CA HIS A 104 -4.25 -29.16 4.97
C HIS A 104 -4.00 -29.54 6.44
N SER A 105 -4.02 -28.56 7.35
CA SER A 105 -3.88 -28.80 8.79
C SER A 105 -5.00 -29.70 9.32
N PHE A 106 -6.25 -29.46 8.89
CA PHE A 106 -7.37 -30.33 9.26
C PHE A 106 -7.27 -31.72 8.64
N GLN A 107 -6.79 -31.85 7.40
CA GLN A 107 -6.57 -33.14 6.77
C GLN A 107 -5.58 -34.01 7.56
N ILE A 108 -4.49 -33.43 8.08
CA ILE A 108 -3.53 -34.15 8.93
C ILE A 108 -4.22 -34.67 10.19
N CYS A 109 -5.03 -33.84 10.87
CA CYS A 109 -5.77 -34.28 12.06
C CYS A 109 -6.72 -35.45 11.75
N LEU A 110 -7.41 -35.41 10.61
CA LEU A 110 -8.30 -36.48 10.16
C LEU A 110 -7.53 -37.79 9.89
N VAL A 111 -6.39 -37.72 9.20
CA VAL A 111 -5.55 -38.90 8.94
C VAL A 111 -5.07 -39.51 10.27
N GLN A 112 -4.60 -38.71 11.22
CA GLN A 112 -4.15 -39.22 12.51
C GLN A 112 -5.30 -39.78 13.36
N SER A 113 -6.50 -39.20 13.27
CA SER A 113 -7.67 -39.76 13.95
C SER A 113 -8.04 -41.15 13.42
N LYS A 114 -7.84 -41.38 12.12
CA LYS A 114 -8.01 -42.71 11.50
C LYS A 114 -6.94 -43.69 11.97
N VAL A 115 -5.67 -43.25 12.06
CA VAL A 115 -4.58 -44.09 12.61
C VAL A 115 -4.89 -44.51 14.05
N ILE A 116 -5.43 -43.62 14.87
CA ILE A 116 -5.84 -43.96 16.25
C ILE A 116 -6.93 -45.04 16.22
N ALA A 117 -7.96 -44.90 15.38
CA ALA A 117 -9.02 -45.90 15.26
C ALA A 117 -8.47 -47.28 14.82
N GLU A 118 -7.58 -47.30 13.82
CA GLU A 118 -6.92 -48.53 13.36
C GLU A 118 -6.07 -49.19 14.46
N GLN A 119 -5.30 -48.41 15.22
CA GLN A 119 -4.47 -48.94 16.31
C GLN A 119 -5.28 -49.44 17.51
N LEU A 120 -6.45 -48.83 17.76
CA LEU A 120 -7.39 -49.33 18.77
C LEU A 120 -7.99 -50.69 18.38
N GLU A 121 -8.21 -50.94 17.08
CA GLU A 121 -8.68 -52.25 16.58
C GLU A 121 -7.59 -53.32 16.59
N VAL A 122 -6.34 -52.96 16.25
CA VAL A 122 -5.20 -53.90 16.25
C VAL A 122 -4.84 -54.33 17.68
N GLY A 123 -4.75 -53.38 18.62
CA GLY A 123 -4.58 -53.67 20.05
C GLY A 123 -3.30 -54.43 20.41
N ASP A 124 -2.21 -54.24 19.66
CA ASP A 124 -0.93 -54.91 19.92
C ASP A 124 -0.10 -54.22 21.02
N ALA A 125 1.06 -54.80 21.36
CA ALA A 125 1.93 -54.27 22.41
C ALA A 125 2.50 -52.87 22.12
N ASN A 126 2.53 -52.45 20.84
CA ASN A 126 3.04 -51.15 20.39
C ASN A 126 1.93 -50.15 20.06
N SER A 127 0.67 -50.59 19.92
CA SER A 127 -0.47 -49.74 19.54
C SER A 127 -0.65 -48.54 20.46
N ARG A 128 -0.39 -48.68 21.76
CA ARG A 128 -0.48 -47.54 22.71
C ARG A 128 0.51 -46.43 22.41
N ASP A 129 1.77 -46.78 22.12
CA ASP A 129 2.81 -45.81 21.79
C ASP A 129 2.56 -45.14 20.43
N MET A 130 1.95 -45.86 19.48
CA MET A 130 1.52 -45.28 18.20
C MET A 130 0.34 -44.32 18.37
N ILE A 131 -0.62 -44.64 19.23
CA ILE A 131 -1.76 -43.76 19.55
C ILE A 131 -1.26 -42.48 20.23
N ASP A 132 -0.34 -42.57 21.19
CA ASP A 132 0.20 -41.40 21.88
C ASP A 132 0.92 -40.47 20.90
N ARG A 133 1.73 -41.02 19.98
CA ARG A 133 2.39 -40.24 18.92
C ARG A 133 1.41 -39.60 17.93
N ALA A 134 0.32 -40.29 17.60
CA ALA A 134 -0.73 -39.74 16.74
C ALA A 134 -1.47 -38.60 17.44
N LEU A 135 -1.78 -38.74 18.73
CA LEU A 135 -2.40 -37.69 19.55
C LEU A 135 -1.51 -36.45 19.69
N ASP A 136 -0.20 -36.64 19.88
CA ASP A 136 0.76 -35.53 19.91
C ASP A 136 0.79 -34.76 18.58
N THR A 137 0.76 -35.48 17.46
CA THR A 137 0.69 -34.88 16.13
C THR A 137 -0.60 -34.07 15.95
N ILE A 138 -1.75 -34.62 16.36
CA ILE A 138 -3.03 -33.92 16.32
C ILE A 138 -2.97 -32.63 17.15
N ASN A 139 -2.47 -32.70 18.38
CA ASN A 139 -2.39 -31.53 19.27
C ASN A 139 -1.48 -30.44 18.70
N PHE A 140 -0.31 -30.81 18.16
CA PHE A 140 0.60 -29.87 17.54
C PHE A 140 -0.02 -29.21 16.31
N THR A 141 -0.60 -30.00 15.39
CA THR A 141 -1.21 -29.48 14.17
C THR A 141 -2.46 -28.66 14.46
N ALA A 142 -3.30 -29.07 15.43
CA ALA A 142 -4.49 -28.32 15.82
C ALA A 142 -4.12 -26.96 16.42
N LYS A 143 -3.06 -26.89 17.24
CA LYS A 143 -2.57 -25.62 17.79
C LYS A 143 -2.09 -24.68 16.68
N ASN A 144 -1.30 -25.18 15.73
CA ASN A 144 -0.82 -24.39 14.59
C ASN A 144 -1.97 -23.98 13.66
N GLY A 145 -2.93 -24.87 13.41
CA GLY A 145 -4.13 -24.58 12.62
C GLY A 145 -5.02 -23.52 13.28
N MET A 146 -5.14 -23.55 14.61
CA MET A 146 -5.85 -22.51 15.38
C MET A 146 -5.14 -21.16 15.37
N GLU A 147 -3.81 -21.15 15.32
CA GLU A 147 -3.03 -19.92 15.14
C GLU A 147 -3.25 -19.34 13.75
N LEU A 148 -3.14 -20.17 12.70
CA LEU A 148 -3.50 -19.78 11.33
C LEU A 148 -4.92 -19.23 11.28
N ALA A 149 -5.92 -19.93 11.82
CA ALA A 149 -7.32 -19.46 11.83
C ALA A 149 -7.51 -18.07 12.47
N LYS A 150 -6.69 -17.71 13.47
CA LYS A 150 -6.70 -16.37 14.09
C LYS A 150 -5.99 -15.32 13.27
N GLU A 151 -4.97 -15.69 12.50
CA GLU A 151 -4.27 -14.77 11.61
C GLU A 151 -5.12 -14.37 10.39
N GLY A 152 -6.04 -15.25 9.97
CA GLY A 152 -6.97 -15.00 8.86
C GLY A 152 -8.33 -14.42 9.25
N ALA A 153 -8.61 -14.22 10.55
CA ALA A 153 -9.88 -13.71 11.08
C ALA A 153 -9.79 -12.22 11.49
#